data_AF-A0A8H6ZCP9-F1
#
_entry.id   AF-A0A8H6ZCP9-F1
#
_cell.length_a   1.000
_cell.length_b   1.000
_cell.length_c   1.000
_cell.angle_alpha   90.00
_cell.angle_beta   90.00
_cell.angle_gamma   90.00
#
_symmetry.space_group_name_H-M   'P 1'
#
loop_
_entity.id
_entity.type
_entity.pdbx_description
1 polymer ?
#
loop_
_entity_poly.entity_id
_entity_poly.type
_entity_poly.pdbx_seq_one_letter_code
_entity_poly.pdbx_strand_id
1 'polypeptide(L)'
;MNALHLPLRWHQLTNLSFDGTFRAGAPQALAPETIQIILSRFPQLRTVHFLVHRSEESQPSDTVVECSFLHTVNLYCVGNPLHMAGLLLSRLWLPSFRNFELGGFYGRQAHATESAESLLSSLANYTRLESISIDSVLFSKVELAHFLLGLPSPVLRLEIAEPLPAPGRPTFPGPDTLDDGVLEVLDGSFEGPTPCPALEELVITTCRVVSDKALLSFVKSRLPTLKYVRVGFERERQIDILPELEQSIEAGDLKISLTYVTFPAPSFSPWEGLADGPPPVR
;
A
#
# COMPACT_ATOMS: atom_id res chain seq x y z
N MET A 1 43.32 2.52 13.40
CA MET A 1 41.93 3.04 13.34
C MET A 1 41.02 1.93 13.81
N ASN A 2 40.49 2.03 15.03
CA ASN A 2 39.52 1.06 15.53
C ASN A 2 38.17 1.39 14.90
N ALA A 3 37.68 0.53 14.02
CA ALA A 3 36.32 0.63 13.53
C ALA A 3 35.39 0.52 14.74
N LEU A 4 34.53 1.53 14.93
CA LEU A 4 33.44 1.50 15.88
C LEU A 4 32.47 0.40 15.44
N HIS A 5 32.72 -0.84 15.88
CA HIS A 5 31.80 -1.94 15.68
C HIS A 5 30.67 -1.79 16.68
N LEU A 6 29.44 -1.62 16.20
CA LEU A 6 28.26 -1.79 17.04
C LEU A 6 28.34 -3.18 17.68
N PRO A 7 28.17 -3.32 19.01
CA PRO A 7 28.24 -4.62 19.71
C PRO A 7 27.04 -5.54 19.41
N LEU A 8 26.25 -5.22 18.39
CA LEU A 8 25.12 -6.02 17.95
C LEU A 8 25.64 -7.14 17.05
N ARG A 9 25.46 -8.37 17.52
CA ARG A 9 25.64 -9.52 16.64
C ARG A 9 24.50 -9.51 15.64
N TRP A 10 24.83 -9.59 14.35
CA TRP A 10 23.86 -9.47 13.25
C TRP A 10 22.70 -10.47 13.38
N HIS A 11 22.96 -11.64 13.98
CA HIS A 11 21.94 -12.66 14.28
C HIS A 11 20.87 -12.22 15.31
N GLN A 12 21.00 -11.07 15.97
CA GLN A 12 20.01 -10.52 16.91
C GLN A 12 19.11 -9.47 16.25
N LEU A 13 19.36 -9.11 14.99
CA LEU A 13 18.60 -8.10 14.30
C LEU A 13 17.18 -8.61 14.01
N THR A 14 16.18 -7.92 14.55
CA THR A 14 14.76 -8.24 14.35
C THR A 14 14.09 -7.33 13.34
N ASN A 15 14.60 -6.12 13.13
CA ASN A 15 14.06 -5.16 12.18
C ASN A 15 15.19 -4.61 11.32
N LEU A 16 14.99 -4.63 10.01
CA LEU A 16 15.95 -4.10 9.04
C LEU A 16 15.21 -3.15 8.12
N SER A 17 15.66 -1.90 8.08
CA SER A 17 15.29 -0.96 7.04
C SER A 17 16.50 -0.72 6.16
N PHE A 18 16.37 -1.03 4.89
CA PHE A 18 17.38 -0.80 3.88
C PHE A 18 16.85 0.22 2.89
N ASP A 19 17.33 1.45 3.05
CA ASP A 19 17.11 2.52 2.10
C ASP A 19 18.27 2.54 1.09
N GLY A 20 18.05 1.90 -0.05
CA GLY A 20 19.00 1.83 -1.12
C GLY A 20 18.93 3.05 -2.02
N THR A 21 19.20 4.26 -1.53
CA THR A 21 19.34 5.44 -2.41
C THR A 21 20.58 5.30 -3.30
N PHE A 22 20.47 4.62 -4.44
CA PHE A 22 21.54 4.58 -5.43
C PHE A 22 21.47 5.86 -6.25
N ARG A 23 22.46 6.73 -6.05
CA ARG A 23 22.61 7.96 -6.83
C ARG A 23 22.59 7.63 -8.32
N ALA A 24 21.93 8.48 -9.11
CA ALA A 24 21.97 8.41 -10.56
C ALA A 24 23.45 8.33 -11.04
N GLY A 25 23.83 7.19 -11.63
CA GLY A 25 25.20 6.91 -12.07
C GLY A 25 25.95 5.81 -11.30
N ALA A 26 25.40 5.29 -10.19
CA ALA A 26 25.93 4.08 -9.56
C ALA A 26 25.39 2.82 -10.29
N PRO A 27 26.25 1.93 -10.82
CA PRO A 27 25.85 0.78 -11.64
C PRO A 27 25.33 -0.41 -10.83
N GLN A 28 24.83 -0.21 -9.61
CA GLN A 28 24.40 -1.32 -8.76
C GLN A 28 22.92 -1.21 -8.46
N ALA A 29 22.11 -1.77 -9.35
CA ALA A 29 20.75 -2.18 -9.01
C ALA A 29 20.83 -3.21 -7.87
N LEU A 30 19.92 -3.13 -6.89
CA LEU A 30 19.76 -4.24 -5.96
C LEU A 30 19.00 -5.35 -6.68
N ALA A 31 19.75 -6.33 -7.16
CA ALA A 31 19.16 -7.56 -7.66
C ALA A 31 18.50 -8.33 -6.48
N PRO A 32 17.39 -9.05 -6.72
CA PRO A 32 16.74 -9.91 -5.72
C PRO A 32 17.71 -10.81 -4.94
N GLU A 33 18.79 -11.28 -5.59
CA GLU A 33 19.85 -12.09 -4.97
C GLU A 33 20.57 -11.36 -3.83
N THR A 34 20.74 -10.04 -3.96
CA THR A 34 21.36 -9.23 -2.90
C THR A 34 20.45 -9.18 -1.68
N ILE A 35 19.14 -9.02 -1.91
CA ILE A 35 18.14 -9.09 -0.84
C ILE A 35 18.16 -10.47 -0.17
N GLN A 36 18.23 -11.55 -0.95
CA GLN A 36 18.35 -12.91 -0.42
C GLN A 36 19.59 -13.10 0.44
N ILE A 37 20.76 -12.63 -0.03
CA ILE A 37 22.02 -12.71 0.73
C ILE A 37 21.90 -11.93 2.04
N ILE A 38 21.31 -10.73 1.99
CA ILE A 38 21.03 -9.92 3.19
C ILE A 38 20.15 -10.74 4.14
N LEU A 39 18.98 -11.21 3.70
CA LEU A 39 18.03 -11.95 4.54
C LEU A 39 18.64 -13.22 5.14
N SER A 40 19.45 -13.96 4.39
CA SER A 40 20.14 -15.18 4.88
C SER A 40 21.08 -14.93 6.06
N ARG A 41 21.57 -13.69 6.25
CA ARG A 41 22.45 -13.31 7.36
C ARG A 41 21.69 -12.90 8.62
N PHE A 42 20.37 -12.73 8.53
CA PHE A 42 19.51 -12.25 9.60
C PHE A 42 18.39 -13.25 9.92
N PRO A 43 18.72 -14.42 10.49
CA PRO A 43 17.73 -15.48 10.73
C PRO A 43 16.65 -15.09 11.75
N GLN A 44 16.86 -14.07 12.58
CA GLN A 44 15.89 -13.59 13.57
C GLN A 44 15.05 -12.39 13.08
N LEU A 45 15.16 -12.06 11.79
CA LEU A 45 14.45 -10.91 11.21
C LEU A 45 12.95 -11.15 11.24
N ARG A 46 12.22 -10.13 11.70
CA ARG A 46 10.77 -10.11 11.88
C ARG A 46 10.10 -9.13 10.94
N THR A 47 10.75 -7.98 10.74
CA THR A 47 10.30 -6.94 9.81
C THR A 47 11.42 -6.55 8.88
N VAL A 48 11.10 -6.42 7.60
CA VAL A 48 12.01 -5.86 6.62
C VAL A 48 11.35 -4.77 5.80
N HIS A 49 12.09 -3.69 5.57
CA HIS A 49 11.72 -2.60 4.68
C HIS A 49 12.83 -2.40 3.65
N PHE A 50 12.46 -2.44 2.37
CA PHE A 50 13.37 -2.24 1.25
C PHE A 50 12.88 -1.08 0.38
N LEU A 51 13.70 -0.05 0.21
CA LEU A 51 13.55 0.95 -0.85
C LEU A 51 14.56 0.66 -1.97
N VAL A 52 14.07 0.29 -3.15
CA VAL A 52 14.87 -0.17 -4.30
C VAL A 52 14.69 0.78 -5.48
N HIS A 53 15.75 1.46 -5.91
CA HIS A 53 15.67 2.48 -6.96
C HIS A 53 15.71 1.96 -8.41
N ARG A 54 16.18 0.74 -8.64
CA ARG A 54 16.18 0.06 -9.93
C ARG A 54 16.46 -1.41 -9.71
N SER A 55 15.78 -2.26 -10.46
CA SER A 55 16.10 -3.67 -10.57
C SER A 55 16.71 -3.96 -11.94
N GLU A 56 17.76 -4.76 -11.95
CA GLU A 56 18.23 -5.43 -13.16
C GLU A 56 17.54 -6.79 -13.25
N GLU A 57 17.09 -7.14 -14.45
CA GLU A 57 16.64 -8.51 -14.75
C GLU A 57 17.79 -9.46 -14.42
N SER A 58 17.61 -10.22 -13.34
CA SER A 58 18.54 -11.25 -12.92
C SER A 58 18.03 -12.59 -13.39
N GLN A 59 18.95 -13.46 -13.81
CA GLN A 59 18.56 -14.84 -14.09
C GLN A 59 18.04 -15.50 -12.80
N PRO A 60 17.00 -16.33 -12.89
CA PRO A 60 16.46 -17.04 -11.73
C PRO A 60 17.58 -17.84 -11.05
N SER A 61 17.83 -17.53 -9.77
CA SER A 61 18.57 -18.40 -8.88
C SER A 61 17.58 -19.35 -8.20
N ASP A 62 17.84 -20.66 -8.27
CA ASP A 62 17.00 -21.68 -7.63
C ASP A 62 17.13 -21.72 -6.10
N THR A 63 17.94 -20.82 -5.51
CA THR A 63 18.17 -20.82 -4.06
C THR A 63 17.00 -20.15 -3.35
N VAL A 64 16.25 -20.94 -2.57
CA VAL A 64 15.21 -20.45 -1.67
C VAL A 64 15.84 -20.11 -0.31
N VAL A 65 15.55 -18.91 0.21
CA VAL A 65 16.00 -18.49 1.54
C VAL A 65 14.88 -18.66 2.55
N GLU A 66 15.13 -19.48 3.57
CA GLU A 66 14.21 -19.62 4.71
C GLU A 66 14.34 -18.42 5.66
N CYS A 67 13.23 -17.73 5.91
CA CYS A 67 13.14 -16.68 6.92
C CYS A 67 12.00 -17.00 7.89
N SER A 68 12.22 -17.96 8.80
CA SER A 68 11.16 -18.57 9.62
C SER A 68 10.42 -17.56 10.53
N PHE A 69 11.07 -16.46 10.90
CA PHE A 69 10.52 -15.43 11.80
C PHE A 69 10.00 -14.18 11.09
N LEU A 70 10.24 -14.05 9.79
CA LEU A 70 9.88 -12.85 9.04
C LEU A 70 8.37 -12.79 8.85
N HIS A 71 7.74 -11.80 9.49
CA HIS A 71 6.29 -11.61 9.47
C HIS A 71 5.84 -10.43 8.62
N THR A 72 6.70 -9.43 8.42
CA THR A 72 6.38 -8.20 7.67
C THR A 72 7.44 -7.93 6.61
N VAL A 73 6.98 -7.74 5.36
CA VAL A 73 7.81 -7.35 4.22
C VAL A 73 7.21 -6.09 3.60
N ASN A 74 7.97 -5.01 3.63
CA ASN A 74 7.62 -3.75 2.99
C ASN A 74 8.60 -3.52 1.85
N LEU A 75 8.07 -3.47 0.63
CA LEU A 75 8.86 -3.31 -0.58
C LEU A 75 8.40 -2.07 -1.32
N TYR A 76 9.30 -1.11 -1.44
CA TYR A 76 9.10 0.12 -2.19
C TYR A 76 10.08 0.12 -3.35
N CYS A 77 9.59 0.08 -4.59
CA CYS A 77 10.46 0.02 -5.75
C CYS A 77 10.19 1.16 -6.73
N VAL A 78 11.27 1.70 -7.29
CA VAL A 78 11.23 2.60 -8.44
C VAL A 78 11.42 1.76 -9.71
N GLY A 79 10.54 1.92 -10.69
CA GLY A 79 10.60 1.17 -11.96
C GLY A 79 9.65 -0.03 -11.98
N ASN A 80 10.10 -1.22 -11.57
CA ASN A 80 9.31 -2.46 -11.68
C ASN A 80 8.94 -3.12 -10.33
N PRO A 81 8.03 -2.53 -9.53
CA PRO A 81 7.64 -3.05 -8.21
C PRO A 81 6.96 -4.42 -8.26
N LEU A 82 5.99 -4.63 -9.16
CA LEU A 82 5.21 -5.89 -9.22
C LEU A 82 6.09 -7.09 -9.56
N HIS A 83 6.92 -6.98 -10.60
CA HIS A 83 7.84 -8.04 -10.99
C HIS A 83 8.86 -8.33 -9.89
N MET A 84 9.42 -7.28 -9.27
CA MET A 84 10.35 -7.42 -8.16
C MET A 84 9.75 -8.13 -6.96
N ALA A 85 8.52 -7.76 -6.60
CA ALA A 85 7.79 -8.42 -5.53
C ALA A 85 7.57 -9.91 -5.82
N GLY A 86 7.11 -10.25 -7.03
CA GLY A 86 6.91 -11.65 -7.44
C GLY A 86 8.22 -12.45 -7.45
N LEU A 87 9.29 -11.90 -8.03
CA LEU A 87 10.61 -12.54 -8.03
C LEU A 87 11.17 -12.72 -6.62
N LEU A 88 11.02 -11.72 -5.74
CA LEU A 88 11.50 -11.82 -4.38
C LEU A 88 10.72 -12.89 -3.61
N LEU A 89 9.39 -12.82 -3.63
CA LEU A 89 8.53 -13.72 -2.86
C LEU A 89 8.58 -15.17 -3.35
N SER A 90 8.82 -15.41 -4.65
CA SER A 90 8.97 -16.77 -5.18
C SER A 90 10.25 -17.47 -4.69
N ARG A 91 11.22 -16.71 -4.17
CA ARG A 91 12.50 -17.26 -3.69
C ARG A 91 12.69 -17.14 -2.18
N LEU A 92 11.65 -16.81 -1.45
CA LEU A 92 11.63 -16.79 0.01
C LEU A 92 10.70 -17.87 0.52
N TRP A 93 11.06 -18.49 1.64
CA TRP A 93 10.15 -19.31 2.41
C TRP A 93 9.84 -18.61 3.73
N LEU A 94 8.61 -18.12 3.85
CA LEU A 94 8.17 -17.24 4.94
C LEU A 94 6.98 -17.85 5.71
N PRO A 95 7.20 -18.88 6.54
CA PRO A 95 6.12 -19.58 7.26
C PRO A 95 5.39 -18.72 8.31
N SER A 96 5.95 -17.56 8.66
CA SER A 96 5.35 -16.59 9.61
C SER A 96 4.84 -15.31 8.93
N PHE A 97 4.82 -15.26 7.60
CA PHE A 97 4.44 -14.07 6.84
C PHE A 97 2.99 -13.68 7.04
N ARG A 98 2.77 -12.44 7.48
CA ARG A 98 1.46 -11.89 7.83
C ARG A 98 1.15 -10.56 7.16
N ASN A 99 2.15 -9.71 6.93
CA ASN A 99 1.95 -8.36 6.42
C ASN A 99 2.83 -8.12 5.19
N PHE A 100 2.20 -7.72 4.10
CA PHE A 100 2.86 -7.33 2.87
C PHE A 100 2.50 -5.90 2.52
N GLU A 101 3.51 -5.08 2.27
CA GLU A 101 3.34 -3.72 1.76
C GLU A 101 4.13 -3.57 0.47
N LEU A 102 3.46 -3.10 -0.58
CA LEU A 102 4.06 -2.85 -1.88
C LEU A 102 3.76 -1.43 -2.34
N GLY A 103 4.80 -0.62 -2.37
CA GLY A 103 4.75 0.72 -2.92
C GLY A 103 5.65 0.90 -4.14
N GLY A 104 5.46 1.99 -4.87
CA GLY A 104 6.40 2.34 -5.93
C GLY A 104 6.34 3.77 -6.40
N PHE A 105 7.50 4.27 -6.81
CA PHE A 105 7.65 5.61 -7.35
C PHE A 105 7.81 5.54 -8.88
N TYR A 106 6.99 6.32 -9.58
CA TYR A 106 7.03 6.55 -11.03
C TYR A 106 6.66 5.35 -11.93
N GLY A 107 5.44 5.42 -12.50
CA GLY A 107 5.11 4.88 -13.83
C GLY A 107 4.50 3.49 -13.88
N ARG A 108 3.26 3.42 -14.41
CA ARG A 108 2.60 2.19 -14.88
C ARG A 108 3.48 1.49 -15.93
N GLN A 109 3.61 0.18 -15.83
CA GLN A 109 4.48 -0.61 -16.70
C GLN A 109 3.78 -1.09 -17.98
N ALA A 110 4.58 -1.42 -19.00
CA ALA A 110 4.12 -2.06 -20.23
C ALA A 110 3.66 -3.53 -20.06
N HIS A 111 4.08 -4.21 -18.97
CA HIS A 111 3.78 -5.63 -18.67
C HIS A 111 3.19 -5.83 -17.26
N ALA A 112 2.35 -4.89 -16.81
CA ALA A 112 1.82 -4.90 -15.44
C ALA A 112 0.94 -6.14 -15.16
N THR A 113 0.14 -6.63 -16.12
CA THR A 113 -0.69 -7.83 -15.95
C THR A 113 0.12 -9.08 -15.62
N GLU A 114 1.12 -9.44 -16.43
CA GLU A 114 1.96 -10.63 -16.21
C GLU A 114 2.72 -10.52 -14.88
N SER A 115 3.18 -9.31 -14.53
CA SER A 115 3.87 -9.06 -13.27
C SER A 115 2.93 -9.18 -12.06
N ALA A 116 1.67 -8.74 -12.20
CA ALA A 116 0.64 -8.91 -11.17
C ALA A 116 0.27 -10.40 -10.98
N GLU A 117 0.13 -11.16 -12.07
CA GLU A 117 -0.14 -12.61 -12.02
C GLU A 117 1.00 -13.39 -11.36
N SER A 118 2.25 -13.03 -11.66
CA SER A 118 3.44 -13.60 -11.02
C SER A 118 3.48 -13.32 -9.51
N LEU A 119 3.14 -12.08 -9.11
CA LEU A 119 3.00 -11.71 -7.72
C LEU A 119 1.88 -12.50 -7.02
N LEU A 120 0.70 -12.60 -7.63
CA LEU A 120 -0.42 -13.39 -7.10
C LEU A 120 -0.05 -14.86 -6.90
N SER A 121 0.62 -15.46 -7.89
CA SER A 121 1.08 -16.85 -7.82
C SER A 121 2.05 -17.05 -6.65
N SER A 122 2.89 -16.05 -6.36
CA SER A 122 3.79 -16.07 -5.22
C SER A 122 3.03 -15.92 -3.90
N LEU A 123 2.08 -14.97 -3.82
CA LEU A 123 1.26 -14.71 -2.64
C LEU A 123 0.36 -15.89 -2.26
N ALA A 124 -0.11 -16.67 -3.24
CA ALA A 124 -0.95 -17.85 -3.03
C ALA A 124 -0.28 -18.93 -2.16
N ASN A 125 1.05 -18.94 -2.07
CA ASN A 125 1.80 -19.88 -1.23
C ASN A 125 1.79 -19.50 0.27
N TYR A 126 1.31 -18.30 0.62
CA TYR A 126 1.37 -17.76 1.98
C TYR A 126 0.00 -17.74 2.66
N THR A 127 -0.39 -18.88 3.22
CA THR A 127 -1.71 -19.10 3.84
C THR A 127 -1.95 -18.34 5.16
N ARG A 128 -0.96 -17.57 5.65
CA ARG A 128 -1.05 -16.75 6.87
C ARG A 128 -1.02 -15.26 6.61
N LEU A 129 -1.05 -14.85 5.34
CA LEU A 129 -1.05 -13.45 4.96
C LEU A 129 -2.38 -12.80 5.37
N GLU A 130 -2.32 -11.88 6.34
CA GLU A 130 -3.47 -11.24 6.97
C GLU A 130 -3.63 -9.78 6.55
N SER A 131 -2.55 -9.10 6.18
CA SER A 131 -2.57 -7.68 5.80
C SER A 131 -1.82 -7.43 4.50
N ILE A 132 -2.46 -6.68 3.60
CA ILE A 132 -1.88 -6.23 2.33
C ILE A 132 -2.08 -4.72 2.21
N SER A 133 -1.00 -4.01 1.93
CA SER A 133 -0.99 -2.60 1.56
C SER A 133 -0.40 -2.45 0.16
N ILE A 134 -1.09 -1.76 -0.74
CA ILE A 134 -0.65 -1.54 -2.12
C ILE A 134 -0.85 -0.10 -2.56
N ASP A 135 0.11 0.41 -3.32
CA ASP A 135 -0.07 1.63 -4.10
C ASP A 135 -0.92 1.33 -5.34
N SER A 136 -2.07 1.98 -5.49
CA SER A 136 -3.00 1.76 -6.62
C SER A 136 -2.41 2.19 -7.97
N VAL A 137 -1.45 3.13 -7.99
CA VAL A 137 -0.78 3.61 -9.21
C VAL A 137 0.04 2.54 -9.92
N LEU A 138 0.31 1.44 -9.23
CA LEU A 138 1.00 0.28 -9.80
C LEU A 138 0.12 -0.49 -10.80
N PHE A 139 -1.19 -0.26 -10.75
CA PHE A 139 -2.18 -0.99 -11.51
C PHE A 139 -3.03 -0.04 -12.37
N SER A 140 -3.52 -0.55 -13.49
CA SER A 140 -4.78 -0.06 -14.06
C SER A 140 -5.96 -0.54 -13.23
N LYS A 141 -7.13 0.04 -13.47
CA LYS A 141 -8.38 -0.40 -12.85
C LYS A 141 -8.62 -1.91 -13.00
N VAL A 142 -8.47 -2.43 -14.22
CA VAL A 142 -8.72 -3.84 -14.54
C VAL A 142 -7.69 -4.73 -13.87
N GLU A 143 -6.42 -4.33 -13.87
CA GLU A 143 -5.34 -5.08 -13.21
C GLU A 143 -5.52 -5.08 -11.69
N LEU A 144 -5.94 -3.96 -11.09
CA LEU A 144 -6.22 -3.87 -9.66
C LEU A 144 -7.39 -4.78 -9.29
N ALA A 145 -8.47 -4.74 -10.06
CA ALA A 145 -9.63 -5.61 -9.86
C ALA A 145 -9.23 -7.10 -9.90
N HIS A 146 -8.48 -7.49 -10.94
CA HIS A 146 -7.97 -8.86 -11.08
C HIS A 146 -7.03 -9.24 -9.93
N PHE A 147 -6.16 -8.31 -9.51
CA PHE A 147 -5.28 -8.51 -8.37
C PHE A 147 -6.07 -8.77 -7.08
N LEU A 148 -7.07 -7.93 -6.77
CA LEU A 148 -7.92 -8.09 -5.59
C LEU A 148 -8.70 -9.42 -5.60
N LEU A 149 -9.21 -9.84 -6.76
CA LEU A 149 -9.88 -11.14 -6.95
C LEU A 149 -8.95 -12.33 -6.69
N GLY A 150 -7.66 -12.19 -7.00
CA GLY A 150 -6.66 -13.25 -6.85
C GLY A 150 -5.99 -13.32 -5.47
N LEU A 151 -6.28 -12.39 -4.56
CA LEU A 151 -5.65 -12.37 -3.24
C LEU A 151 -6.02 -13.64 -2.42
N PRO A 152 -5.08 -14.20 -1.66
CA PRO A 152 -5.34 -15.38 -0.84
C PRO A 152 -6.36 -15.07 0.27
N SER A 153 -7.19 -16.06 0.59
CA SER A 153 -8.24 -15.96 1.63
C SER A 153 -7.65 -16.35 2.99
N PRO A 154 -6.88 -15.44 3.63
CA PRO A 154 -7.34 -14.91 4.91
C PRO A 154 -7.05 -13.41 5.10
N VAL A 155 -6.95 -12.62 4.02
CA VAL A 155 -6.68 -11.17 4.15
C VAL A 155 -7.79 -10.49 4.98
N LEU A 156 -7.39 -10.01 6.17
CA LEU A 156 -8.23 -9.32 7.15
C LEU A 156 -8.12 -7.80 7.00
N ARG A 157 -6.97 -7.29 6.56
CA ARG A 157 -6.73 -5.86 6.37
C ARG A 157 -6.24 -5.56 4.96
N LEU A 158 -6.95 -4.68 4.27
CA LEU A 158 -6.57 -4.17 2.96
C LEU A 158 -6.36 -2.65 3.04
N GLU A 159 -5.18 -2.21 2.61
CA GLU A 159 -4.85 -0.80 2.44
C GLU A 159 -4.56 -0.50 0.97
N ILE A 160 -5.23 0.52 0.44
CA ILE A 160 -5.04 1.03 -0.91
C ILE A 160 -4.60 2.48 -0.79
N ALA A 161 -3.37 2.76 -1.21
CA ALA A 161 -2.79 4.10 -1.20
C ALA A 161 -2.71 4.65 -2.63
N GLU A 162 -3.06 5.92 -2.82
CA GLU A 162 -2.57 6.67 -3.98
C GLU A 162 -1.40 7.53 -3.49
N PRO A 163 -0.20 7.42 -4.09
CA PRO A 163 0.87 8.36 -3.77
C PRO A 163 0.41 9.77 -4.10
N LEU A 164 0.65 10.68 -3.15
CA LEU A 164 0.35 12.10 -3.33
C LEU A 164 0.99 12.61 -4.63
N PRO A 165 0.28 13.45 -5.42
CA PRO A 165 0.87 14.05 -6.61
C PRO A 165 2.14 14.80 -6.21
N ALA A 166 3.18 14.70 -7.04
CA ALA A 166 4.42 15.43 -6.80
C ALA A 166 4.12 16.94 -6.60
N PRO A 167 4.79 17.60 -5.64
CA PRO A 167 4.53 19.01 -5.36
C PRO A 167 4.68 19.86 -6.62
N GLY A 168 3.65 20.63 -6.96
CA GLY A 168 3.65 21.56 -8.11
C GLY A 168 2.79 21.18 -9.31
N ARG A 169 2.04 20.07 -9.28
CA ARG A 169 1.01 19.78 -10.29
C ARG A 169 -0.37 19.61 -9.65
N PRO A 170 -1.31 20.57 -9.82
CA PRO A 170 -2.71 20.30 -9.55
C PRO A 170 -3.18 19.33 -10.64
N THR A 171 -3.35 18.07 -10.27
CA THR A 171 -4.08 17.12 -11.11
C THR A 171 -5.23 16.62 -10.27
N PHE A 172 -6.21 17.50 -10.11
CA PHE A 172 -7.53 17.10 -9.69
C PHE A 172 -8.19 16.44 -10.90
N PRO A 173 -8.67 15.19 -10.79
CA PRO A 173 -9.68 14.74 -11.74
C PRO A 173 -10.85 15.72 -11.62
N GLY A 174 -11.31 16.24 -12.76
CA GLY A 174 -12.57 16.97 -12.80
C GLY A 174 -13.71 16.09 -12.26
N PRO A 175 -14.88 16.67 -11.96
CA PRO A 175 -16.04 15.97 -11.39
C PRO A 175 -16.59 14.77 -12.19
N ASP A 176 -15.97 14.40 -13.32
CA ASP A 176 -16.49 13.44 -14.30
C ASP A 176 -15.84 12.04 -14.29
N THR A 177 -15.02 11.66 -13.31
CA THR A 177 -14.60 10.25 -13.21
C THR A 177 -14.57 9.75 -11.77
N LEU A 178 -15.73 9.81 -11.10
CA LEU A 178 -15.96 8.89 -9.99
C LEU A 178 -15.95 7.46 -10.55
N ASP A 179 -15.19 6.58 -9.93
CA ASP A 179 -15.03 5.19 -10.31
C ASP A 179 -15.12 4.32 -9.05
N ASP A 180 -16.28 3.69 -8.90
CA ASP A 180 -16.61 2.83 -7.77
C ASP A 180 -16.14 1.38 -7.98
N GLY A 181 -15.50 1.09 -9.11
CA GLY A 181 -15.17 -0.27 -9.52
C GLY A 181 -14.27 -1.04 -8.54
N VAL A 182 -13.42 -0.35 -7.78
CA VAL A 182 -12.61 -1.00 -6.72
C VAL A 182 -13.51 -1.53 -5.60
N LEU A 183 -14.50 -0.74 -5.17
CA LEU A 183 -15.45 -1.16 -4.14
C LEU A 183 -16.44 -2.19 -4.69
N GLU A 184 -16.91 -2.04 -5.92
CA GLU A 184 -17.80 -3.02 -6.57
C GLU A 184 -17.14 -4.40 -6.69
N VAL A 185 -15.86 -4.45 -7.08
CA VAL A 185 -15.09 -5.70 -7.12
C VAL A 185 -15.00 -6.32 -5.73
N LEU A 186 -14.66 -5.53 -4.72
CA LEU A 186 -14.62 -6.02 -3.35
C LEU A 186 -16.02 -6.45 -2.90
N ASP A 187 -17.09 -5.77 -3.26
CA ASP A 187 -18.46 -6.14 -2.84
C ASP A 187 -18.92 -7.51 -3.41
N GLY A 188 -18.28 -7.97 -4.48
CA GLY A 188 -18.73 -9.18 -5.19
C GLY A 188 -20.00 -8.94 -6.00
N SER A 189 -20.24 -7.69 -6.44
CA SER A 189 -21.36 -7.35 -7.31
C SER A 189 -21.20 -7.91 -8.74
N PHE A 190 -20.00 -8.37 -9.09
CA PHE A 190 -19.72 -9.17 -10.28
C PHE A 190 -19.96 -10.65 -9.97
N GLU A 191 -20.64 -11.38 -10.87
CA GLU A 191 -20.91 -12.83 -10.75
C GLU A 191 -19.60 -13.60 -10.43
N GLY A 192 -19.41 -13.98 -9.17
CA GLY A 192 -18.17 -14.60 -8.71
C GLY A 192 -18.03 -14.68 -7.19
N PRO A 193 -16.96 -15.32 -6.69
CA PRO A 193 -16.65 -15.35 -5.27
C PRO A 193 -16.28 -13.94 -4.78
N THR A 194 -16.83 -13.54 -3.63
CA THR A 194 -16.50 -12.27 -2.98
C THR A 194 -15.01 -12.21 -2.64
N PRO A 195 -14.23 -11.27 -3.19
CA PRO A 195 -12.81 -11.11 -2.86
C PRO A 195 -12.64 -10.77 -1.38
N CYS A 196 -11.59 -11.30 -0.74
CA CYS A 196 -11.30 -11.05 0.68
C CYS A 196 -12.57 -11.18 1.56
N PRO A 197 -13.21 -12.36 1.62
CA PRO A 197 -14.48 -12.52 2.32
C PRO A 197 -14.36 -12.29 3.84
N ALA A 198 -13.16 -12.44 4.40
CA ALA A 198 -12.83 -12.22 5.80
C ALA A 198 -12.31 -10.80 6.11
N LEU A 199 -12.46 -9.85 5.18
CA LEU A 199 -11.95 -8.49 5.35
C LEU A 199 -12.62 -7.79 6.54
N GLU A 200 -11.82 -7.45 7.55
CA GLU A 200 -12.24 -6.73 8.76
C GLU A 200 -11.87 -5.24 8.71
N GLU A 201 -10.79 -4.88 8.01
CA GLU A 201 -10.30 -3.51 7.93
C GLU A 201 -10.05 -3.05 6.48
N LEU A 202 -10.68 -1.95 6.08
CA LEU A 202 -10.43 -1.26 4.82
C LEU A 202 -9.84 0.13 5.06
N VAL A 203 -8.70 0.40 4.44
CA VAL A 203 -8.03 1.70 4.50
C VAL A 203 -7.78 2.22 3.09
N ILE A 204 -8.25 3.43 2.80
CA ILE A 204 -7.95 4.15 1.56
C ILE A 204 -7.38 5.52 1.92
N THR A 205 -6.07 5.70 1.78
CA THR A 205 -5.37 6.88 2.35
C THR A 205 -5.54 8.14 1.51
N THR A 206 -5.67 8.00 0.19
CA THR A 206 -5.81 9.10 -0.76
C THR A 206 -6.78 8.65 -1.85
N CYS A 207 -8.01 9.13 -1.82
CA CYS A 207 -9.09 8.66 -2.66
C CYS A 207 -9.70 9.81 -3.47
N ARG A 208 -9.60 9.72 -4.80
CA ARG A 208 -10.20 10.71 -5.71
C ARG A 208 -11.47 10.22 -6.38
N VAL A 209 -11.57 8.91 -6.56
CA VAL A 209 -12.51 8.30 -7.51
C VAL A 209 -13.73 7.67 -6.83
N VAL A 210 -13.63 7.20 -5.58
CA VAL A 210 -14.76 6.51 -4.95
C VAL A 210 -15.83 7.51 -4.51
N SER A 211 -17.09 7.22 -4.83
CA SER A 211 -18.27 7.97 -4.43
C SER A 211 -18.68 7.66 -2.97
N ASP A 212 -19.28 8.63 -2.29
CA ASP A 212 -19.79 8.43 -0.93
C ASP A 212 -20.87 7.32 -0.89
N LYS A 213 -21.69 7.23 -1.95
CA LYS A 213 -22.75 6.21 -2.08
C LYS A 213 -22.20 4.80 -2.23
N ALA A 214 -21.17 4.61 -3.05
CA ALA A 214 -20.56 3.30 -3.20
C ALA A 214 -19.87 2.85 -1.92
N LEU A 215 -19.17 3.77 -1.23
CA LEU A 215 -18.60 3.47 0.09
C LEU A 215 -19.68 3.01 1.07
N LEU A 216 -20.80 3.73 1.14
CA LEU A 216 -21.91 3.34 2.00
C LEU A 216 -22.50 1.97 1.63
N SER A 217 -22.72 1.71 0.34
CA SER A 217 -23.24 0.42 -0.16
C SER A 217 -22.31 -0.72 0.25
N PHE A 218 -21.02 -0.57 -0.01
CA PHE A 218 -19.98 -1.54 0.33
C PHE A 218 -19.87 -1.78 1.85
N VAL A 219 -19.96 -0.73 2.67
CA VAL A 219 -19.91 -0.92 4.13
C VAL A 219 -21.12 -1.71 4.60
N LYS A 220 -22.33 -1.37 4.14
CA LYS A 220 -23.56 -2.07 4.53
C LYS A 220 -23.57 -3.54 4.12
N SER A 221 -23.07 -3.87 2.94
CA SER A 221 -23.02 -5.25 2.44
C SER A 221 -21.99 -6.13 3.15
N ARG A 222 -20.94 -5.52 3.74
CA ARG A 222 -19.87 -6.24 4.43
C ARG A 222 -20.05 -6.33 5.95
N LEU A 223 -21.07 -5.71 6.52
CA LEU A 223 -21.38 -5.88 7.94
C LEU A 223 -21.99 -7.28 8.20
N PRO A 224 -21.69 -7.90 9.37
CA PRO A 224 -20.88 -7.39 10.48
C PRO A 224 -19.38 -7.74 10.37
N THR A 225 -18.91 -8.30 9.25
CA THR A 225 -17.52 -8.74 9.09
C THR A 225 -16.54 -7.56 9.10
N LEU A 226 -16.90 -6.49 8.40
CA LEU A 226 -16.09 -5.26 8.32
C LEU A 226 -16.23 -4.44 9.61
N LYS A 227 -15.12 -4.27 10.34
CA LYS A 227 -15.05 -3.62 11.65
C LYS A 227 -14.42 -2.24 11.60
N TYR A 228 -13.52 -1.99 10.65
CA TYR A 228 -12.82 -0.71 10.54
C TYR A 228 -12.77 -0.19 9.11
N VAL A 229 -13.12 1.08 8.93
CA VAL A 229 -13.08 1.77 7.65
C VAL A 229 -12.41 3.13 7.82
N ARG A 230 -11.34 3.38 7.08
CA ARG A 230 -10.70 4.71 7.00
C ARG A 230 -10.60 5.15 5.54
N VAL A 231 -11.16 6.30 5.20
CA VAL A 231 -11.04 6.87 3.84
C VAL A 231 -10.63 8.33 3.91
N GLY A 232 -9.53 8.68 3.25
CA GLY A 232 -9.07 10.04 3.01
C GLY A 232 -9.44 10.49 1.60
N PHE A 233 -10.53 11.24 1.46
CA PHE A 233 -11.00 11.78 0.19
C PHE A 233 -10.26 13.06 -0.20
N GLU A 234 -9.67 13.07 -1.41
CA GLU A 234 -9.15 14.29 -2.07
C GLU A 234 -10.25 15.02 -2.85
N ARG A 235 -11.44 15.09 -2.27
CA ARG A 235 -12.59 15.81 -2.83
C ARG A 235 -13.45 16.34 -1.70
N GLU A 236 -14.32 17.29 -2.05
CA GLU A 236 -15.36 17.76 -1.14
C GLU A 236 -16.37 16.63 -0.84
N ARG A 237 -16.96 16.74 0.35
CA ARG A 237 -18.02 15.84 0.81
C ARG A 237 -19.28 16.06 -0.01
N GLN A 238 -19.77 15.03 -0.69
CA GLN A 238 -21.03 15.12 -1.44
C GLN A 238 -22.23 14.75 -0.56
N ILE A 239 -22.09 13.69 0.26
CA ILE A 239 -23.15 13.16 1.12
C ILE A 239 -22.59 12.84 2.51
N ASP A 240 -23.42 13.02 3.53
CA ASP A 240 -23.16 12.50 4.87
C ASP A 240 -23.67 11.06 4.98
N ILE A 241 -22.74 10.09 5.02
CA ILE A 241 -23.09 8.66 5.14
C ILE A 241 -23.14 8.18 6.59
N LEU A 242 -22.73 8.99 7.58
CA LEU A 242 -22.65 8.56 8.98
C LEU A 242 -24.02 8.26 9.61
N PRO A 243 -25.10 9.04 9.36
CA PRO A 243 -26.43 8.73 9.88
C PRO A 243 -26.93 7.35 9.47
N GLU A 244 -26.58 6.89 8.26
CA GLU A 244 -27.00 5.59 7.76
C GLU A 244 -26.22 4.41 8.36
N LEU A 245 -25.15 4.69 9.10
CA LEU A 245 -24.28 3.71 9.77
C LEU A 245 -24.34 3.84 11.30
N GLU A 246 -25.09 4.80 11.83
CA GLU A 246 -25.14 5.18 13.25
C GLU A 246 -25.41 3.99 14.16
N GLN A 247 -26.41 3.17 13.84
CA GLN A 247 -26.75 1.98 14.64
C GLN A 247 -25.56 1.00 14.79
N SER A 248 -24.77 0.79 13.73
CA SER A 248 -23.60 -0.12 13.78
C SER A 248 -22.42 0.51 14.53
N ILE A 249 -22.28 1.82 14.45
CA ILE A 249 -21.24 2.57 15.18
C ILE A 249 -21.55 2.58 16.67
N GLU A 250 -22.79 2.85 17.07
CA GLU A 250 -23.22 2.87 18.47
C GLU A 250 -23.18 1.49 19.11
N ALA A 251 -23.50 0.43 18.35
CA ALA A 251 -23.37 -0.95 18.80
C ALA A 251 -21.90 -1.37 19.02
N GLY A 252 -20.93 -0.60 18.50
CA GLY A 252 -19.51 -0.92 18.56
C GLY A 252 -19.04 -1.91 17.49
N ASP A 253 -19.91 -2.26 16.54
CA ASP A 253 -19.62 -3.21 15.46
C ASP A 253 -18.75 -2.59 14.36
N LEU A 254 -18.82 -1.26 14.18
CA LEU A 254 -18.09 -0.53 13.14
C LEU A 254 -17.40 0.73 13.68
N LYS A 255 -16.11 0.87 13.38
CA LYS A 255 -15.36 2.11 13.52
C LYS A 255 -15.07 2.71 12.15
N ILE A 256 -15.63 3.89 11.87
CA ILE A 256 -15.44 4.60 10.60
C ILE A 256 -14.73 5.95 10.80
N SER A 257 -13.80 6.28 9.91
CA SER A 257 -13.04 7.54 9.90
C SER A 257 -12.94 8.09 8.48
N LEU A 258 -13.69 9.16 8.20
CA LEU A 258 -13.72 9.80 6.89
C LEU A 258 -13.05 11.18 6.99
N THR A 259 -12.05 11.42 6.16
CA THR A 259 -11.41 12.74 6.02
C THR A 259 -11.68 13.26 4.62
N TYR A 260 -12.16 14.49 4.50
CA TYR A 260 -12.38 15.16 3.22
C TYR A 260 -11.45 16.35 3.14
N VAL A 261 -10.89 16.62 1.97
CA VAL A 261 -10.18 17.88 1.75
C VAL A 261 -11.21 19.01 1.68
N THR A 262 -11.14 19.93 2.63
CA THR A 262 -11.89 21.19 2.59
C THR A 262 -11.20 22.15 1.62
N PHE A 263 -11.84 22.45 0.49
CA PHE A 263 -11.44 23.55 -0.38
C PHE A 263 -12.46 24.71 -0.32
N PRO A 264 -11.99 25.96 -0.42
CA PRO A 264 -10.59 26.37 -0.23
C PRO A 264 -10.12 26.01 1.18
N ALA A 265 -8.94 25.40 1.28
CA ALA A 265 -8.28 25.34 2.59
C ALA A 265 -8.17 26.80 3.03
N PRO A 266 -8.67 27.19 4.21
CA PRO A 266 -8.56 28.57 4.66
C PRO A 266 -7.09 28.95 4.52
N SER A 267 -6.81 29.95 3.69
CA SER A 267 -5.47 30.44 3.47
C SER A 267 -5.02 30.99 4.81
N PHE A 268 -4.31 30.18 5.59
CA PHE A 268 -3.71 30.68 6.82
C PHE A 268 -2.63 31.66 6.39
N SER A 269 -2.98 32.93 6.35
CA SER A 269 -2.00 33.99 6.31
C SER A 269 -1.46 34.10 7.74
N PRO A 270 -0.17 33.86 7.99
CA PRO A 270 0.41 34.16 9.30
C PRO A 270 0.32 35.66 9.67
N TRP A 271 -0.18 36.49 8.74
CA TRP A 271 -0.44 37.92 8.90
C TRP A 271 -1.92 38.26 9.17
N GLU A 272 -2.86 37.32 8.96
CA GLU A 272 -4.26 37.52 9.33
C GLU A 272 -4.38 37.61 10.86
N GLY A 273 -4.66 38.82 11.36
CA GLY A 273 -4.74 39.12 12.80
C GLY A 273 -3.59 39.98 13.34
N LEU A 274 -2.56 40.27 12.54
CA LEU A 274 -1.60 41.33 12.86
C LEU A 274 -2.17 42.67 12.39
N ALA A 275 -2.27 43.65 13.29
CA ALA A 275 -2.67 45.01 12.93
C ALA A 275 -1.76 45.52 11.81
N ASP A 276 -2.34 46.13 10.78
CA ASP A 276 -1.64 46.69 9.61
C ASP A 276 -0.39 47.47 10.06
N GLY A 277 0.76 46.81 10.00
CA GLY A 277 2.04 47.47 10.20
C GLY A 277 2.32 48.35 8.97
N PRO A 278 2.90 49.54 9.14
CA PRO A 278 3.18 50.41 8.00
C PRO A 278 4.09 49.67 7.00
N PRO A 279 3.91 49.90 5.68
CA PRO A 279 4.64 49.16 4.66
C PRO A 279 6.15 49.37 4.85
N PRO A 280 6.98 48.35 4.55
CA PRO A 280 8.42 48.47 4.68
C PRO A 280 8.93 49.59 3.78
N VAL A 281 9.64 50.54 4.38
CA VAL A 281 10.35 51.61 3.68
C VAL A 281 11.43 50.95 2.82
N ARG A 282 11.43 51.31 1.53
CA ARG A 282 12.41 50.84 0.53
C ARG A 282 13.84 51.20 0.89
#